data_AF-A0A5A9Z3J5-F1
#
_entry.id   AF-A0A5A9Z3J5-F1
#
_cell.length_a   1.000
_cell.length_b   1.000
_cell.length_c   1.000
_cell.angle_alpha   90.00
_cell.angle_beta   90.00
_cell.angle_gamma   90.00
#
_symmetry.space_group_name_H-M   'P 1'
#
loop_
_entity.id
_entity.type
_entity.pdbx_description
1 polymer ?
#
loop_
_entity_poly.entity_id
_entity_poly.type
_entity_poly.pdbx_seq_one_letter_code
_entity_poly.pdbx_strand_id
1 'polypeptide(L)'
;MPKLKPGTLFPSKEEDDAINRGIASDPDTYELGEDEMKHLKRVGRPKMDNPKVLVSVRYDADVIDAFKAGGEGWQTRMNSALRDWLRLHRV
;
A
#
# COMPACT_ATOMS: atom_id res chain seq x y z
N MET A 1 -3.47 -9.95 12.39
CA MET A 1 -2.83 -10.24 11.08
C MET A 1 -3.93 -10.62 10.09
N PRO A 2 -3.89 -10.17 8.83
CA PRO A 2 -4.89 -10.61 7.85
C PRO A 2 -4.88 -12.13 7.72
N LYS A 3 -6.05 -12.74 7.58
CA LYS A 3 -6.15 -14.20 7.38
C LYS A 3 -5.52 -14.55 6.04
N LEU A 4 -4.73 -15.63 6.02
CA LEU A 4 -4.15 -16.18 4.79
C LEU A 4 -5.27 -16.64 3.85
N LYS A 5 -4.96 -16.70 2.55
CA LYS A 5 -5.92 -17.11 1.54
C LYS A 5 -6.27 -18.61 1.75
N PRO A 6 -7.51 -19.03 1.45
CA PRO A 6 -7.84 -20.45 1.42
C PRO A 6 -6.90 -21.19 0.45
N GLY A 7 -6.35 -22.33 0.89
CA GLY A 7 -5.40 -23.13 0.11
C GLY A 7 -3.92 -22.72 0.25
N THR A 8 -3.55 -21.82 1.17
CA THR A 8 -2.14 -21.61 1.52
C THR A 8 -1.54 -22.90 2.09
N LEU A 9 -0.56 -23.45 1.40
CA LEU A 9 0.23 -24.60 1.86
C LEU A 9 1.30 -24.11 2.84
N PHE A 10 1.39 -24.80 3.97
CA PHE A 10 2.51 -24.68 4.89
C PHE A 10 3.31 -25.98 4.82
N PRO A 11 4.65 -25.89 4.76
CA PRO A 11 5.47 -27.08 4.91
C PRO A 11 5.12 -27.81 6.21
N SER A 12 5.09 -29.13 6.14
CA SER A 12 5.13 -29.98 7.31
C SER A 12 6.51 -29.87 7.99
N LYS A 13 6.60 -30.31 9.24
CA LYS A 13 7.87 -30.34 9.96
C LYS A 13 8.97 -31.12 9.22
N GLU A 14 8.61 -32.24 8.59
CA GLU A 14 9.56 -33.05 7.83
C GLU A 14 10.08 -32.34 6.58
N GLU A 15 9.21 -31.56 5.93
CA GLU A 15 9.56 -30.74 4.78
C GLU A 15 10.44 -29.55 5.20
N ASP A 16 10.12 -28.87 6.31
CA ASP A 16 10.97 -27.82 6.89
C ASP A 16 12.37 -28.36 7.24
N ASP A 17 12.43 -29.53 7.88
CA ASP A 17 13.70 -30.19 8.21
C ASP A 17 14.50 -30.54 6.94
N ALA A 18 13.83 -30.91 5.84
CA ALA A 18 14.47 -31.17 4.55
C ALA A 18 14.98 -29.88 3.88
N ILE A 19 14.22 -28.79 3.94
CA ILE A 19 14.63 -27.47 3.45
C ILE A 19 15.87 -26.98 4.20
N ASN A 20 15.86 -27.07 5.53
CA ASN A 20 17.00 -26.67 6.37
C ASN A 20 18.28 -27.47 6.08
N ARG A 21 18.16 -28.78 5.82
CA ARG A 21 19.31 -29.60 5.40
C ARG A 21 19.87 -29.14 4.06
N GLY A 22 18.99 -28.81 3.10
CA GLY A 22 19.39 -28.28 1.80
C GLY A 22 20.20 -27.01 1.93
N ILE A 23 19.67 -26.05 2.70
CA ILE A 23 20.35 -24.78 3.01
C ILE A 23 21.72 -25.02 3.66
N ALA A 24 21.78 -25.86 4.70
CA ALA A 24 23.04 -26.15 5.39
C ALA A 24 24.09 -26.87 4.53
N SER A 25 23.66 -27.59 3.48
CA SER A 25 24.56 -28.31 2.57
C SER A 25 25.10 -27.45 1.42
N ASP A 26 24.51 -26.29 1.17
CA ASP A 26 24.90 -25.39 0.09
C ASP A 26 25.88 -24.32 0.61
N PRO A 27 27.17 -24.38 0.22
CA PRO A 27 28.18 -23.42 0.67
C PRO A 27 27.97 -22.00 0.12
N ASP A 28 27.15 -21.83 -0.92
CA ASP A 28 26.83 -20.52 -1.50
C ASP A 28 25.56 -19.91 -0.91
N THR A 29 24.83 -20.62 -0.04
CA THR A 29 23.63 -20.08 0.60
C THR A 29 24.01 -18.98 1.60
N TYR A 30 23.55 -17.76 1.30
CA TYR A 30 23.65 -16.62 2.20
C TYR A 30 22.40 -16.48 3.07
N GLU A 31 22.56 -16.71 4.37
CA GLU A 31 21.53 -16.44 5.37
C GLU A 31 21.79 -15.10 6.05
N LEU A 32 20.81 -14.20 6.02
CA LEU A 32 20.87 -12.93 6.72
C LEU A 32 20.84 -13.18 8.24
N GLY A 33 21.90 -12.77 8.94
CA GLY A 33 21.93 -12.82 10.40
C GLY A 33 20.93 -11.84 11.03
N GLU A 34 20.57 -12.06 12.29
CA GLU A 34 19.63 -11.18 13.01
C GLU A 34 20.07 -9.71 13.02
N ASP A 35 21.38 -9.45 13.09
CA ASP A 35 21.93 -8.10 13.11
C ASP A 35 21.89 -7.45 11.72
N GLU A 36 22.17 -8.19 10.66
CA GLU A 36 22.03 -7.70 9.27
C GLU A 36 20.56 -7.37 8.95
N MET A 37 19.63 -8.20 9.43
CA MET A 37 18.20 -8.00 9.26
C MET A 37 17.71 -6.69 9.92
N LYS A 38 18.28 -6.30 11.06
CA LYS A 38 17.96 -5.02 11.74
C LYS A 38 18.43 -3.81 10.93
N HIS A 39 19.45 -3.97 10.10
CA HIS A 39 20.00 -2.90 9.28
C HIS A 39 19.33 -2.76 7.90
N LEU A 40 18.41 -3.68 7.54
CA LEU A 40 17.63 -3.55 6.32
C LEU A 40 16.72 -2.31 6.38
N LYS A 41 16.96 -1.37 5.48
CA LYS A 41 16.07 -0.22 5.29
C LYS A 41 14.71 -0.73 4.81
N ARG A 42 13.63 -0.23 5.41
CA ARG A 42 12.27 -0.49 4.91
C ARG A 42 12.15 0.03 3.48
N VAL A 43 12.12 -0.88 2.51
CA VAL A 43 11.92 -0.58 1.09
C VAL A 43 10.43 -0.34 0.87
N GLY A 44 9.98 0.87 1.15
CA GLY A 44 8.62 1.33 0.89
C GLY A 44 8.65 2.69 0.21
N ARG A 45 7.54 3.09 -0.42
CA ARG A 45 7.38 4.46 -0.90
C ARG A 45 7.66 5.42 0.27
N PRO A 46 8.49 6.47 0.08
CA PRO A 46 8.70 7.47 1.11
C PRO A 46 7.37 7.98 1.67
N LYS A 47 7.32 8.18 2.98
CA LYS A 47 6.13 8.74 3.62
C LYS A 47 5.90 10.14 3.05
N MET A 48 4.68 10.42 2.61
CA MET A 48 4.29 11.75 2.15
C MET A 48 4.04 12.64 3.38
N ASP A 49 4.62 13.84 3.40
CA ASP A 49 4.49 14.77 4.54
C ASP A 49 3.05 15.26 4.74
N ASN A 50 2.33 15.49 3.64
CA ASN A 50 0.93 15.92 3.65
C ASN A 50 0.06 15.05 2.74
N PRO A 51 -0.36 13.86 3.23
CA PRO A 51 -1.22 12.96 2.46
C PRO A 51 -2.64 13.54 2.32
N LYS A 52 -3.35 13.12 1.26
CA LYS A 52 -4.78 13.41 1.14
C LYS A 52 -5.53 12.81 2.33
N VAL A 53 -6.40 13.60 2.95
CA VAL A 53 -7.27 13.14 4.05
C VAL A 53 -8.52 12.51 3.45
N LEU A 54 -8.82 11.26 3.82
CA LEU A 54 -10.08 10.61 3.48
C LEU A 54 -11.18 11.12 4.42
N VAL A 55 -12.20 11.75 3.84
CA VAL A 55 -13.37 12.25 4.57
C VAL A 55 -14.64 11.60 4.02
N SER A 56 -15.60 11.31 4.90
CA SER A 56 -16.95 10.86 4.48
C SER A 56 -17.85 12.09 4.37
N VAL A 57 -18.17 12.49 3.15
CA VAL A 57 -18.99 13.68 2.85
C VAL A 57 -20.06 13.29 1.84
N ARG A 58 -21.26 13.87 1.98
CA ARG A 58 -22.33 13.77 0.98
C ARG A 58 -22.31 15.02 0.10
N TYR A 59 -22.34 14.81 -1.20
CA TYR A 59 -22.47 15.84 -2.23
C TYR A 59 -23.81 15.66 -2.94
N ASP A 60 -24.32 16.73 -3.53
CA ASP A 60 -25.48 16.64 -4.41
C ASP A 60 -25.16 15.77 -5.64
N ALA A 61 -26.16 15.03 -6.11
CA ALA A 61 -25.98 14.01 -7.14
C ALA A 61 -25.57 14.62 -8.49
N ASP A 62 -26.18 15.76 -8.85
CA ASP A 62 -25.90 16.52 -10.07
C ASP A 62 -24.45 17.00 -10.13
N VAL A 63 -23.88 17.45 -9.00
CA VAL A 63 -22.47 17.84 -8.90
C VAL A 63 -21.56 16.64 -9.19
N ILE A 64 -21.84 15.49 -8.57
CA ILE A 64 -21.05 14.28 -8.79
C ILE A 64 -21.14 13.81 -10.24
N ASP A 65 -22.33 13.83 -10.82
CA ASP A 65 -22.57 13.38 -12.19
C ASP A 65 -21.89 14.31 -13.20
N ALA A 66 -21.91 15.63 -12.97
CA ALA A 66 -21.19 16.60 -13.80
C ALA A 66 -19.68 16.34 -13.83
N PHE A 67 -19.05 16.06 -12.69
CA PHE A 67 -17.62 15.75 -12.67
C PHE A 67 -17.33 14.40 -13.32
N LYS A 68 -18.13 13.36 -13.03
CA LYS A 68 -18.00 12.01 -13.61
C LYS A 68 -18.14 12.01 -15.13
N ALA A 69 -19.03 12.83 -15.68
CA ALA A 69 -19.21 12.98 -17.13
C ALA A 69 -17.91 13.41 -17.85
N GLY A 70 -17.01 14.11 -17.15
CA GLY A 70 -15.68 14.43 -17.66
C GLY A 70 -14.69 13.26 -17.74
N GLY A 71 -15.10 12.04 -17.39
CA GLY A 71 -14.30 10.83 -17.51
C GLY A 71 -13.24 10.65 -16.42
N GLU A 72 -12.19 9.88 -16.72
CA GLU A 72 -11.13 9.54 -15.80
C GLU A 72 -10.52 10.78 -15.10
N GLY A 73 -10.16 10.63 -13.83
CA GLY A 73 -9.60 11.73 -13.04
C GLY A 73 -10.62 12.76 -12.54
N TRP A 74 -11.92 12.49 -12.63
CA TRP A 74 -12.96 13.40 -12.16
C TRP A 74 -12.82 13.82 -10.69
N GLN A 75 -12.40 12.92 -9.80
CA GLN A 75 -12.12 13.25 -8.40
C GLN A 75 -10.95 14.23 -8.25
N THR A 76 -9.92 14.09 -9.09
CA THR A 76 -8.78 15.02 -9.11
C THR A 76 -9.23 16.40 -9.58
N ARG A 77 -10.06 16.49 -10.63
CA ARG A 77 -10.65 17.75 -11.10
C ARG A 77 -11.54 18.39 -10.04
N MET A 78 -12.38 17.61 -9.36
CA MET A 78 -13.22 18.08 -8.25
C MET A 78 -12.37 18.67 -7.11
N ASN A 79 -11.28 17.98 -6.71
CA ASN A 79 -10.37 18.52 -5.71
C ASN A 79 -9.66 19.81 -6.16
N SER A 80 -9.30 19.94 -7.45
CA SER A 80 -8.75 21.20 -7.98
C SER A 80 -9.78 22.32 -7.93
N ALA A 81 -11.04 22.06 -8.30
CA ALA A 81 -12.11 23.05 -8.21
C ALA A 81 -12.32 23.55 -6.77
N LEU A 82 -12.27 22.65 -5.77
CA LEU A 82 -12.34 23.04 -4.35
C LEU A 82 -11.15 23.92 -3.94
N ARG A 83 -9.93 23.61 -4.44
CA ARG A 83 -8.75 24.44 -4.19
C ARG A 83 -8.88 25.83 -4.81
N ASP A 84 -9.37 25.91 -6.03
CA ASP A 84 -9.58 27.18 -6.73
C ASP A 84 -10.68 27.99 -6.04
N TRP A 85 -11.76 27.35 -5.61
CA TRP A 85 -12.80 27.99 -4.83
C TRP A 85 -12.24 28.62 -3.54
N LEU A 86 -11.39 27.91 -2.78
CA LEU A 86 -10.72 28.44 -1.58
C LEU A 86 -9.73 29.58 -1.85
N ARG A 87 -9.13 29.64 -3.05
CA ARG A 87 -8.26 30.77 -3.44
C ARG A 87 -9.06 32.02 -3.74
N LEU A 88 -10.20 31.84 -4.42
CA LEU A 88 -11.07 32.93 -4.86
C LEU A 88 -11.97 33.44 -3.74
N HIS A 89 -12.36 32.55 -2.83
CA HIS A 89 -13.26 32.83 -1.72
C HIS A 89 -12.50 32.57 -0.43
N ARG A 90 -12.13 33.66 0.25
CA ARG A 90 -11.51 33.58 1.56
C ARG A 90 -12.60 33.15 2.54
N VAL A 91 -12.44 31.96 3.11
CA VAL A 91 -13.26 31.42 4.19
C VAL A 91 -12.76 31.95 5.53
#